data_AF-A0A1M6AIX9-F1
#
_entry.id   AF-A0A1M6AIX9-F1
#
_cell.length_a   1.000
_cell.length_b   1.000
_cell.length_c   1.000
_cell.angle_alpha   90.00
_cell.angle_beta   90.00
_cell.angle_gamma   90.00
#
_symmetry.space_group_name_H-M   'P 1'
#
loop_
_entity.id
_entity.type
_entity.pdbx_description
1 polymer ?
#
loop_
_entity_poly.entity_id
_entity_poly.type
_entity_poly.pdbx_seq_one_letter_code
_entity_poly.pdbx_strand_id
1 'polypeptide(L)'
;MNRILLIIVLCYSIPTCAQSLSKTDIIYERKDQVVLNTGKSYQIVNEKAFYEVTDISIKRFITVQNNDLMLNRVLVIRGGDEYIEIIEWTKNTLRYYESRNIIKYTNEHDYVSDTN
;
A
#
# COMPACT_ATOMS: atom_id res chain seq x y z
N MET A 1 -27.55 1.83 -40.31
CA MET A 1 -27.06 2.66 -39.18
C MET A 1 -26.86 1.85 -37.90
N ASN A 2 -27.85 1.11 -37.40
CA ASN A 2 -27.91 0.57 -36.01
C ASN A 2 -26.64 -0.15 -35.49
N ARG A 3 -25.87 -0.84 -36.34
CA ARG A 3 -24.61 -1.50 -35.94
C ARG A 3 -23.51 -0.53 -35.47
N ILE A 4 -23.49 0.71 -35.96
CA ILE A 4 -22.50 1.73 -35.55
C ILE A 4 -22.82 2.24 -34.13
N LEU A 5 -24.10 2.39 -33.81
CA LEU A 5 -24.55 2.84 -32.49
C LEU A 5 -24.08 1.88 -31.37
N LEU A 6 -24.12 0.57 -31.64
CA LEU A 6 -23.67 -0.48 -30.70
C LEU A 6 -22.17 -0.34 -30.36
N ILE A 7 -21.34 -0.01 -31.35
CA ILE A 7 -19.89 0.18 -31.17
C ILE A 7 -19.62 1.42 -30.32
N ILE A 8 -20.35 2.51 -30.55
CA ILE A 8 -20.23 3.74 -29.75
C ILE A 8 -20.62 3.48 -28.29
N VAL A 9 -21.71 2.75 -28.03
CA VAL A 9 -22.12 2.35 -26.67
C VAL A 9 -21.05 1.49 -26.00
N LEU A 10 -20.46 0.52 -26.71
CA LEU A 10 -19.39 -0.32 -26.18
C LEU A 10 -18.14 0.51 -25.79
N CYS A 11 -17.74 1.49 -26.58
CA CYS A 11 -16.62 2.37 -26.25
C CYS A 11 -16.92 3.33 -25.09
N TYR A 12 -18.17 3.76 -24.89
CA TYR A 12 -18.57 4.50 -23.68
C TYR A 12 -18.63 3.63 -22.42
N SER A 13 -18.74 2.31 -22.57
CA SER A 13 -18.80 1.36 -21.45
C SER A 13 -17.45 0.86 -20.95
N ILE A 14 -16.32 1.46 -21.38
CA ILE A 14 -15.02 1.27 -20.73
C ILE A 14 -15.15 1.86 -19.32
N PRO A 15 -15.21 1.05 -18.25
CA PRO A 15 -15.42 1.57 -16.91
C PRO A 15 -14.18 2.36 -16.51
N THR A 16 -14.36 3.40 -15.69
CA THR A 16 -13.27 4.17 -15.07
C THR A 16 -12.23 3.21 -14.48
N CYS A 17 -11.09 3.06 -15.16
CA CYS A 17 -10.05 2.09 -14.79
C CYS A 17 -9.71 2.29 -13.32
N ALA A 18 -9.83 1.22 -12.52
CA ALA A 18 -9.89 1.27 -11.07
C ALA A 18 -8.73 2.11 -10.50
N GLN A 19 -9.05 3.36 -10.13
CA GLN A 19 -8.09 4.26 -9.52
C GLN A 19 -7.86 3.75 -8.10
N SER A 20 -6.73 3.09 -7.89
CA SER A 20 -6.36 2.64 -6.55
C SER A 20 -6.25 3.85 -5.62
N LEU A 21 -6.64 3.65 -4.36
CA LEU A 21 -6.58 4.69 -3.35
C LEU A 21 -5.13 5.08 -3.03
N SER A 22 -4.21 4.13 -3.20
CA SER A 22 -2.77 4.25 -2.93
C SER A 22 -1.93 3.91 -4.18
N LYS A 23 -0.70 4.42 -4.25
CA LYS A 23 0.25 4.14 -5.35
C LYS A 23 0.79 2.71 -5.28
N THR A 24 0.94 2.19 -4.07
CA THR A 24 1.36 0.83 -3.76
C THR A 24 0.20 0.15 -3.05
N ASP A 25 -0.09 -1.10 -3.36
CA ASP A 25 -1.13 -1.87 -2.67
C ASP A 25 -0.67 -3.30 -2.46
N ILE A 26 -1.03 -3.91 -1.33
CA ILE A 26 -0.88 -5.34 -1.10
C ILE A 26 -2.08 -6.04 -1.77
N ILE A 27 -1.83 -6.79 -2.84
CA ILE A 27 -2.87 -7.51 -3.61
C ILE A 27 -3.03 -8.97 -3.19
N TYR A 28 -2.02 -9.53 -2.52
CA TYR A 28 -2.07 -10.84 -1.87
C TYR A 28 -1.17 -10.83 -0.63
N GLU A 29 -1.61 -11.52 0.43
CA GLU A 29 -0.91 -11.60 1.70
C GLU A 29 -0.98 -13.03 2.25
N ARG A 30 0.15 -13.49 2.80
CA ARG A 30 0.34 -14.74 3.53
C ARG A 30 1.27 -14.45 4.71
N LYS A 31 1.23 -15.30 5.74
CA LYS A 31 1.97 -15.18 7.02
C LYS A 31 3.41 -14.61 6.93
N ASP A 32 4.15 -14.95 5.88
CA ASP A 32 5.56 -14.58 5.66
C ASP A 32 5.80 -13.81 4.35
N GLN A 33 4.76 -13.51 3.55
CA GLN A 33 4.90 -13.00 2.18
C GLN A 33 3.78 -12.04 1.78
N VAL A 34 4.12 -10.97 1.06
CA VAL A 34 3.18 -10.09 0.36
C VAL A 34 3.48 -10.05 -1.14
N VAL A 35 2.44 -9.85 -1.95
CA VAL A 35 2.58 -9.47 -3.35
C VAL A 35 1.99 -8.07 -3.52
N LEU A 36 2.76 -7.18 -4.15
CA LEU A 36 2.32 -5.80 -4.38
C LEU A 36 1.60 -5.67 -5.72
N ASN A 37 0.88 -4.57 -5.93
CA ASN A 37 0.22 -4.21 -7.19
C ASN A 37 1.16 -4.17 -8.43
N THR A 38 2.49 -4.14 -8.22
CA THR A 38 3.53 -4.32 -9.25
C THR A 38 3.72 -5.77 -9.71
N GLY A 39 3.07 -6.75 -9.06
CA GLY A 39 3.27 -8.18 -9.27
C GLY A 39 4.53 -8.77 -8.63
N LYS A 40 5.43 -7.93 -8.06
CA LYS A 40 6.58 -8.41 -7.28
C LYS A 40 6.12 -9.03 -5.96
N SER A 41 6.68 -10.19 -5.60
CA SER A 41 6.54 -10.83 -4.29
C SER A 41 7.70 -10.46 -3.37
N TYR A 42 7.42 -10.26 -2.09
CA TYR A 42 8.37 -9.86 -1.05
C TYR A 42 8.16 -10.70 0.21
N GLN A 43 9.24 -10.98 0.93
CA GLN A 43 9.18 -11.61 2.25
C GLN A 43 8.87 -10.55 3.31
N ILE A 44 7.93 -10.82 4.23
CA ILE A 44 7.74 -10.00 5.43
C ILE A 44 8.91 -10.29 6.39
N VAL A 45 9.65 -9.25 6.78
CA VAL A 45 10.77 -9.35 7.73
C VAL A 45 10.49 -8.64 9.06
N ASN A 46 9.51 -7.75 9.11
CA ASN A 46 9.01 -7.15 10.35
C ASN A 46 7.53 -6.74 10.20
N GLU A 47 6.78 -6.75 11.30
CA GLU A 47 5.43 -6.22 11.40
C GLU A 47 5.28 -5.56 12.79
N LYS A 48 4.94 -4.26 12.80
CA LYS A 48 4.65 -3.48 14.02
C LYS A 48 3.16 -3.08 13.97
N ALA A 49 2.38 -3.46 14.97
CA ALA A 49 1.00 -2.99 15.11
C ALA A 49 0.96 -1.49 15.49
N PHE A 50 -0.15 -0.77 15.26
CA PHE A 50 -0.23 0.68 15.48
C PHE A 50 0.16 1.18 16.90
N TYR A 51 0.15 0.31 17.90
CA TYR A 51 0.53 0.63 19.29
C TYR A 51 2.03 0.40 19.57
N GLU A 52 2.76 -0.19 18.62
CA GLU A 52 4.20 -0.48 18.65
C GLU A 52 4.98 0.47 17.71
N VAL A 53 4.27 1.26 16.92
CA VAL A 53 4.85 2.29 16.03
C VAL A 53 5.27 3.50 16.86
N THR A 54 6.58 3.63 17.08
CA THR A 54 7.22 4.73 17.81
C THR A 54 7.68 5.89 16.93
N ASP A 55 7.71 5.72 15.60
CA ASP A 55 8.15 6.77 14.68
C ASP A 55 7.12 7.91 14.58
N ILE A 56 7.55 9.10 15.01
CA ILE A 56 6.77 10.34 14.98
C ILE A 56 6.53 10.88 13.56
N SER A 57 7.24 10.39 12.53
CA SER A 57 6.95 10.70 11.13
C SER A 57 5.63 10.09 10.66
N ILE A 58 5.20 9.00 11.31
CA ILE A 58 4.02 8.23 10.92
C ILE A 58 2.78 8.80 11.61
N LYS A 59 1.99 9.56 10.86
CA LYS A 59 0.75 10.15 11.37
C LYS A 59 -0.25 9.06 11.75
N ARG A 60 -0.73 9.06 12.99
CA ARG A 60 -1.74 8.10 13.48
C ARG A 60 -3.08 8.16 12.73
N PHE A 61 -3.38 9.29 12.09
CA PHE A 61 -4.54 9.49 11.23
C PHE A 61 -4.15 10.26 9.96
N ILE A 62 -4.77 9.92 8.84
CA ILE A 62 -4.64 10.65 7.56
C ILE A 62 -6.02 10.82 6.92
N THR A 63 -6.23 11.91 6.15
CA THR A 63 -7.46 12.12 5.38
C THR A 63 -7.17 11.86 3.89
N VAL A 64 -7.83 10.86 3.31
CA VAL A 64 -7.69 10.46 1.91
C VAL A 64 -9.08 10.42 1.28
N GLN A 65 -9.31 11.14 0.18
CA GLN A 65 -10.60 11.23 -0.53
C GLN A 65 -11.80 11.41 0.43
N ASN A 66 -11.75 12.45 1.26
CA ASN A 66 -12.76 12.79 2.29
C ASN A 66 -13.04 11.70 3.34
N ASN A 67 -12.14 10.72 3.49
CA ASN A 67 -12.18 9.72 4.54
C ASN A 67 -10.97 9.85 5.46
N ASP A 68 -11.20 10.02 6.76
CA ASP A 68 -10.13 9.89 7.76
C ASP A 68 -9.88 8.41 8.06
N LEU A 69 -8.67 7.92 7.78
CA LEU A 69 -8.22 6.55 8.06
C LEU A 69 -7.27 6.55 9.27
N MET A 70 -7.32 5.50 10.08
CA MET A 70 -6.44 5.31 11.24
C MET A 70 -5.29 4.37 10.90
N LEU A 71 -4.10 4.63 11.44
CA LEU A 71 -2.94 3.73 11.34
C LEU A 71 -3.31 2.35 11.91
N ASN A 72 -3.07 1.30 11.15
CA ASN A 72 -3.32 -0.09 11.54
C ASN A 72 -2.02 -0.82 11.88
N ARG A 73 -1.03 -0.75 10.99
CA ARG A 73 0.29 -1.39 11.15
C ARG A 73 1.34 -0.77 10.24
N VAL A 74 2.60 -1.11 10.51
CA VAL A 74 3.75 -0.89 9.63
C VAL A 74 4.41 -2.23 9.36
N LEU A 75 4.56 -2.57 8.09
CA LEU A 75 5.26 -3.76 7.60
C LEU A 75 6.64 -3.34 7.09
N VAL A 76 7.66 -4.17 7.34
CA VAL A 76 8.92 -4.12 6.59
C VAL A 76 9.04 -5.38 5.76
N ILE A 77 9.25 -5.21 4.46
CA ILE A 77 9.28 -6.28 3.47
C ILE A 77 10.59 -6.25 2.68
N ARG A 78 11.06 -7.42 2.24
CA ARG A 78 12.35 -7.60 1.54
C ARG A 78 12.18 -8.33 0.21
N GLY A 79 12.83 -7.81 -0.83
CA GLY A 79 12.84 -8.39 -2.18
C GLY A 79 14.26 -8.39 -2.75
N GLY A 80 14.96 -9.53 -2.65
CA GLY A 80 16.41 -9.56 -2.89
C GLY A 80 17.13 -8.68 -1.85
N ASP A 81 17.88 -7.70 -2.35
CA ASP A 81 18.58 -6.70 -1.52
C ASP A 81 17.73 -5.44 -1.22
N GLU A 82 16.56 -5.28 -1.86
CA GLU A 82 15.64 -4.16 -1.61
C GLU A 82 14.86 -4.35 -0.30
N TYR A 83 14.80 -3.32 0.55
CA TYR A 83 13.93 -3.24 1.73
C TYR A 83 12.94 -2.09 1.59
N ILE A 84 11.67 -2.37 1.85
CA ILE A 84 10.57 -1.41 1.72
C ILE A 84 9.77 -1.40 3.03
N GLU A 85 9.50 -0.22 3.56
CA GLU A 85 8.46 0.01 4.56
C GLU A 85 7.11 0.18 3.86
N ILE A 86 6.08 -0.51 4.35
CA ILE A 86 4.68 -0.25 3.99
C ILE A 86 3.92 0.17 5.25
N ILE A 87 3.37 1.37 5.24
CA ILE A 87 2.51 1.90 6.29
C ILE A 87 1.06 1.71 5.84
N GLU A 88 0.26 1.01 6.65
CA GLU A 88 -1.14 0.72 6.36
C GLU A 88 -2.07 1.54 7.27
N TRP A 89 -2.91 2.38 6.67
CA TRP A 89 -4.06 2.99 7.34
C TRP A 89 -5.36 2.37 6.86
N THR A 90 -6.36 2.25 7.73
CA THR A 90 -7.64 1.61 7.42
C THR A 90 -8.84 2.37 7.97
N LYS A 91 -10.02 2.09 7.38
CA LYS A 91 -11.34 2.44 7.90
C LYS A 91 -12.39 1.53 7.29
N ASN A 92 -13.04 0.71 8.11
CA ASN A 92 -13.97 -0.33 7.65
C ASN A 92 -13.28 -1.25 6.63
N THR A 93 -13.75 -1.27 5.37
CA THR A 93 -13.14 -2.01 4.25
C THR A 93 -12.12 -1.20 3.45
N LEU A 94 -12.01 0.11 3.68
CA LEU A 94 -11.03 0.95 3.02
C LEU A 94 -9.65 0.73 3.63
N ARG A 95 -8.64 0.62 2.77
CA ARG A 95 -7.21 0.62 3.12
C ARG A 95 -6.49 1.65 2.25
N TYR A 96 -5.45 2.26 2.80
CA TYR A 96 -4.48 3.09 2.08
C TYR A 96 -3.09 2.65 2.51
N TYR A 97 -2.20 2.48 1.55
CA TYR A 97 -0.79 2.15 1.81
C TYR A 97 0.16 3.25 1.31
N GLU A 98 1.07 3.67 2.17
CA GLU A 98 2.26 4.45 1.78
C GLU A 98 3.46 3.50 1.78
N SER A 99 4.32 3.58 0.75
CA SER A 99 5.52 2.75 0.65
C SER A 99 6.77 3.61 0.61
N ARG A 100 7.74 3.31 1.48
CA ARG A 100 9.00 4.05 1.60
C ARG A 100 10.19 3.12 1.41
N ASN A 101 11.25 3.62 0.79
CA ASN A 101 12.50 2.87 0.63
C ASN A 101 13.31 2.96 1.93
N ILE A 102 13.86 1.83 2.39
CA ILE A 102 14.72 1.78 3.57
C ILE A 102 16.17 1.68 3.10
N ILE A 103 16.98 2.71 3.36
CA ILE A 103 18.42 2.70 3.02
C ILE A 103 19.15 1.61 3.82
N LYS A 104 18.79 1.45 5.09
CA LYS A 104 19.41 0.49 6.01
C LYS A 104 18.39 -0.06 7.00
N TYR A 105 18.12 -1.36 6.88
CA TYR A 105 17.34 -2.11 7.85
C TYR A 105 18.29 -2.81 8.84
N THR A 106 18.11 -2.57 10.14
CA THR A 106 18.82 -3.29 11.20
C THR A 106 17.79 -4.02 12.06
N ASN A 107 17.94 -5.34 12.23
CA ASN A 107 17.10 -6.10 13.15
C ASN A 107 17.42 -5.69 14.60
N GLU A 108 16.62 -4.76 15.15
CA GLU A 108 15.88 -5.01 16.40
C GLU A 108 14.85 -3.90 16.67
N HIS A 109 15.19 -2.62 16.48
CA HIS A 109 14.22 -1.51 16.59
C HIS A 109 14.24 -0.45 15.48
N ASP A 110 15.42 -0.04 15.01
CA ASP A 110 15.59 1.12 14.11
C ASP A 110 15.96 0.76 12.66
N TYR A 111 15.29 1.42 11.72
CA TYR A 111 15.67 1.48 10.31
C TYR A 111 15.52 2.92 9.79
N VAL A 112 16.34 3.30 8.82
CA VAL A 112 16.30 4.65 8.24
C VAL A 112 15.55 4.61 6.92
N SER A 113 14.35 5.18 6.91
CA SER A 113 13.57 5.45 5.69
C SER A 113 14.09 6.71 4.99
N ASP A 114 14.10 6.70 3.66
CA ASP A 114 14.17 7.93 2.87
C ASP A 114 12.85 8.71 3.01
N THR A 115 12.95 10.02 3.27
CA THR A 115 11.85 10.98 3.13
C THR A 115 12.03 11.78 1.85
N ASN A 116 11.16 11.55 0.86
CA ASN A 116 11.02 12.42 -0.34
C ASN A 116 9.99 13.52 -0.09
#